data_AF-A0A973D5D5-F1
#
_entry.id   AF-A0A973D5D5-F1
#
_cell.length_a   1.000
_cell.length_b   1.000
_cell.length_c   1.000
_cell.angle_alpha   90.00
_cell.angle_beta   90.00
_cell.angle_gamma   90.00
#
_symmetry.space_group_name_H-M   'P 1'
#
loop_
_entity.id
_entity.type
_entity.pdbx_description
1 polymer ?
#
loop_
_entity_poly.entity_id
_entity_poly.type
_entity_poly.pdbx_seq_one_letter_code
_entity_poly.pdbx_strand_id
1 'polypeptide(L)'
;MLKEHLLAAEQILTWNPPAEEVSEERGIDPTTLDGIVLDELDEEVRLGPSWEISTSVKGFVGPCYHVSEHRSNVRYRFGELAAGKWQLRLRSSPHDNRCPRVAVQVTALGSHKIIAWKIIDQRSAGNEDRWHDVSEFTLTQPRDILVALYRISPQGFMIADAVQMLPLRD
;
A
#
# COMPACT_ATOMS: atom_id res chain seq x y z
N MET A 1 17.21 17.37 34.96
CA MET A 1 18.57 16.81 34.98
C MET A 1 18.71 15.63 34.01
N LEU A 2 18.52 15.89 32.70
CA LEU A 2 18.83 14.94 31.62
C LEU A 2 19.45 15.72 30.46
N LYS A 3 18.74 16.77 30.01
CA LYS A 3 19.24 17.75 29.04
C LYS A 3 20.66 18.27 29.35
N GLU A 4 20.94 18.58 30.61
CA GLU A 4 22.25 19.08 31.04
C GLU A 4 23.37 18.05 30.91
N HIS A 5 23.11 16.78 31.19
CA HIS A 5 24.10 15.70 31.02
C HIS A 5 24.38 15.40 29.55
N LEU A 6 23.36 15.48 28.69
CA LEU A 6 23.52 15.27 27.25
C LEU A 6 24.34 16.40 26.60
N LEU A 7 24.13 17.65 27.03
CA LEU A 7 24.95 18.79 26.62
C LEU A 7 26.41 18.66 27.10
N ALA A 8 26.62 18.22 28.35
CA ALA A 8 27.96 18.00 28.90
C ALA A 8 28.72 16.87 28.19
N ALA A 9 28.01 15.93 27.56
CA ALA A 9 28.56 14.86 26.74
C ALA A 9 28.71 15.24 25.24
N GLU A 10 28.59 16.53 24.90
CA GLU A 10 28.66 17.06 23.53
C GLU A 10 27.67 16.41 22.54
N GLN A 11 26.56 15.88 23.05
CA GLN A 11 25.56 15.27 22.19
C GLN A 11 24.74 16.33 21.45
N ILE A 12 24.49 16.07 20.17
CA ILE A 12 23.62 16.90 19.34
C ILE A 12 22.18 16.69 19.82
N LEU A 13 21.65 17.69 20.52
CA LEU A 13 20.27 17.67 21.03
C LEU A 13 19.22 18.05 19.99
N THR A 14 19.66 18.66 18.90
CA THR A 14 18.83 19.09 17.79
C THR A 14 19.60 18.89 16.50
N TRP A 15 19.20 17.90 15.70
CA TRP A 15 19.72 17.68 14.36
C TRP A 15 18.97 18.60 13.39
N ASN A 16 19.72 19.45 12.67
CA ASN A 16 19.18 20.38 11.68
C ASN A 16 19.89 20.11 10.36
N PRO A 17 19.40 19.15 9.54
CA PRO A 17 20.09 18.76 8.32
C PRO A 17 20.11 19.93 7.32
N PRO A 18 21.14 20.03 6.47
CA PRO A 18 21.12 20.91 5.30
C PRO A 18 19.87 20.59 4.46
N ALA A 19 19.18 21.62 3.95
CA ALA A 19 17.98 21.44 3.14
C ALA A 19 18.23 20.55 1.89
N GLU A 20 19.48 20.49 1.43
CA GLU A 20 19.94 19.67 0.29
C GLU A 20 20.13 18.17 0.63
N GLU A 21 20.28 17.80 1.91
CA GLU A 21 20.32 16.39 2.35
C GLU A 21 18.92 15.79 2.53
N VAL A 22 17.88 16.62 2.50
CA VAL A 22 16.50 16.15 2.39
C VAL A 22 16.27 15.83 0.93
N SER A 23 16.51 14.58 0.51
CA SER A 23 16.13 14.17 -0.84
C SER A 23 14.62 14.37 -1.00
N GLU A 24 14.25 15.42 -1.75
CA GLU A 24 12.87 15.76 -2.10
C GLU A 24 12.25 14.77 -3.10
N GLU A 25 12.71 13.51 -3.15
CA GLU A 25 11.96 12.49 -3.87
C GLU A 25 10.75 12.10 -3.02
N ARG A 26 9.73 12.95 -3.15
CA ARG A 26 8.36 12.71 -2.71
C ARG A 26 7.87 11.46 -3.45
N GLY A 27 7.07 10.61 -2.79
CA GLY A 27 6.49 9.45 -3.46
C GLY A 27 5.57 9.89 -4.61
N ILE A 28 5.09 8.90 -5.36
CA ILE A 28 4.32 9.15 -6.58
C ILE A 28 2.99 9.81 -6.21
N ASP A 29 2.66 10.94 -6.84
CA ASP A 29 1.37 11.59 -6.64
C ASP A 29 0.25 10.71 -7.24
N PRO A 30 -0.70 10.22 -6.42
CA PRO A 30 -1.76 9.33 -6.89
C PRO A 30 -2.64 9.96 -7.97
N THR A 31 -2.75 11.30 -8.01
CA THR A 31 -3.55 12.00 -9.02
C THR A 31 -2.93 11.99 -10.42
N THR A 32 -1.66 11.63 -10.52
CA THR A 32 -0.93 11.49 -11.80
C THR A 32 -1.08 10.11 -12.42
N LEU A 33 -1.68 9.16 -11.70
CA LEU A 33 -1.86 7.78 -12.11
C LEU A 33 -3.23 7.58 -12.77
N ASP A 34 -3.27 6.72 -13.79
CA ASP A 34 -4.53 6.37 -14.45
C ASP A 34 -5.49 5.58 -13.52
N GLY A 35 -6.78 5.68 -13.82
CA GLY A 35 -7.82 4.94 -13.12
C GLY A 35 -8.15 5.52 -11.75
N ILE A 36 -8.58 4.65 -10.85
CA ILE A 36 -8.90 5.01 -9.46
C ILE A 36 -7.79 4.45 -8.59
N VAL A 37 -7.08 5.31 -7.88
CA VAL A 37 -6.02 4.94 -6.95
C VAL A 37 -6.45 5.30 -5.54
N LEU A 38 -6.28 4.37 -4.61
CA LEU A 38 -6.39 4.61 -3.18
C LEU A 38 -5.04 4.36 -2.53
N ASP A 39 -4.45 5.40 -1.96
CA ASP A 39 -3.28 5.39 -1.08
C ASP A 39 -3.68 4.93 0.34
N GLU A 40 -2.77 4.34 1.12
CA GLU A 40 -3.16 3.82 2.42
C GLU A 40 -3.50 4.88 3.47
N LEU A 41 -3.21 6.16 3.20
CA LEU A 41 -3.64 7.30 4.01
C LEU A 41 -5.03 7.83 3.64
N ASP A 42 -5.62 7.38 2.54
CA ASP A 42 -6.94 7.86 2.10
C ASP A 42 -8.05 7.49 3.08
N GLU A 43 -9.09 8.32 3.15
CA GLU A 43 -10.18 8.19 4.13
C GLU A 43 -11.05 6.94 3.91
N GLU A 44 -10.95 6.29 2.76
CA GLU A 44 -11.58 5.03 2.41
C GLU A 44 -10.77 3.79 2.86
N VAL A 45 -9.55 4.00 3.37
CA VAL A 45 -8.64 2.93 3.76
C VAL A 45 -8.64 2.69 5.26
N ARG A 46 -8.72 1.42 5.66
CA ARG A 46 -8.68 1.00 7.06
C ARG A 46 -7.56 0.00 7.28
N LEU A 47 -6.48 0.48 7.88
CA LEU A 47 -5.41 -0.35 8.42
C LEU A 47 -5.91 -1.08 9.68
N GLY A 48 -5.57 -2.36 9.80
CA GLY A 48 -5.77 -3.14 11.02
C GLY A 48 -4.83 -2.69 12.15
N PRO A 49 -4.67 -3.48 13.22
CA PRO A 49 -3.68 -3.18 14.25
C PRO A 49 -2.24 -3.37 13.74
N SER A 50 -1.30 -2.71 14.43
CA SER A 50 0.14 -2.98 14.34
C SER A 50 0.78 -2.63 12.99
N TRP A 51 0.52 -1.42 12.49
CA TRP A 51 1.21 -0.85 11.35
C TRP A 51 2.11 0.31 11.78
N GLU A 52 3.26 0.42 11.13
CA GLU A 52 4.22 1.50 11.31
C GLU A 52 4.45 2.22 9.98
N ILE A 53 4.70 3.52 10.04
CA ILE A 53 4.99 4.34 8.85
C ILE A 53 6.46 4.14 8.46
N SER A 54 6.74 4.04 7.16
CA SER A 54 8.10 3.98 6.63
C SER A 54 8.22 4.72 5.29
N THR A 55 9.43 5.19 5.00
CA THR A 55 9.82 5.87 3.74
C THR A 55 11.15 5.34 3.20
N SER A 56 11.63 4.22 3.75
CA SER A 56 13.00 3.71 3.57
C SER A 56 13.24 3.09 2.20
N VAL A 57 12.26 2.36 1.66
CA VAL A 57 12.34 1.79 0.30
C VAL A 57 11.53 2.69 -0.63
N LYS A 58 12.16 3.25 -1.66
CA LYS A 58 11.55 4.25 -2.56
C LYS A 58 10.63 3.63 -3.61
N GLY A 59 9.80 4.49 -4.21
CA GLY A 59 8.86 4.13 -5.27
C GLY A 59 7.46 3.78 -4.78
N PHE A 60 7.10 4.19 -3.56
CA PHE A 60 5.73 4.17 -3.03
C PHE A 60 4.88 5.28 -3.64
N VAL A 61 3.56 5.12 -3.55
CA VAL A 61 2.59 6.17 -3.84
C VAL A 61 2.39 7.02 -2.58
N GLY A 62 2.04 8.30 -2.74
CA GLY A 62 1.83 9.19 -1.62
C GLY A 62 3.11 9.55 -0.86
N PRO A 63 3.00 10.04 0.39
CA PRO A 63 4.15 10.51 1.15
C PRO A 63 4.92 9.40 1.88
N CYS A 64 4.34 8.21 2.04
CA CYS A 64 4.94 7.09 2.75
C CYS A 64 4.32 5.75 2.34
N TYR A 65 4.69 4.68 3.03
CA TYR A 65 3.96 3.42 3.04
C TYR A 65 3.88 2.89 4.47
N HIS A 66 2.96 1.97 4.72
CA HIS A 66 2.87 1.29 6.01
C HIS A 66 3.48 -0.11 5.97
N VAL A 67 4.12 -0.49 7.06
CA VAL A 67 4.80 -1.76 7.24
C VAL A 67 4.34 -2.48 8.51
N SER A 68 4.22 -3.81 8.45
CA SER A 68 3.85 -4.64 9.60
C SER A 68 4.58 -5.99 9.59
N GLU A 69 5.16 -6.36 10.73
CA GLU A 69 5.68 -7.71 10.99
C GLU A 69 4.66 -8.65 11.65
N HIS A 70 3.58 -8.10 12.19
CA HIS A 70 2.57 -8.84 12.94
C HIS A 70 1.47 -9.38 12.04
N ARG A 71 0.51 -10.10 12.62
CA ARG A 71 -0.72 -10.46 11.92
C ARG A 71 -1.51 -9.19 11.60
N SER A 72 -1.42 -8.73 10.36
CA SER A 72 -2.06 -7.50 9.90
C SER A 72 -2.99 -7.73 8.71
N ASN A 73 -3.91 -6.79 8.56
CA ASN A 73 -4.76 -6.65 7.40
C ASN A 73 -4.93 -5.16 7.07
N VAL A 74 -5.30 -4.88 5.82
CA VAL A 74 -5.71 -3.54 5.37
C VAL A 74 -6.88 -3.68 4.41
N ARG A 75 -7.77 -2.70 4.39
CA ARG A 75 -9.00 -2.68 3.59
C ARG A 75 -9.10 -1.38 2.83
N TYR A 76 -9.15 -1.46 1.51
CA TYR A 76 -9.35 -0.33 0.59
C TYR A 76 -10.77 -0.41 0.06
N ARG A 77 -11.62 0.56 0.40
CA ARG A 77 -13.01 0.61 -0.07
C ARG A 77 -13.12 1.49 -1.30
N PHE A 78 -13.16 0.86 -2.46
CA PHE A 78 -13.60 1.54 -3.66
C PHE A 78 -15.12 1.74 -3.56
N GLY A 79 -15.58 2.96 -3.83
CA GLY A 79 -17.01 3.24 -3.98
C GLY A 79 -17.61 2.50 -5.18
N GLU A 80 -18.75 2.98 -5.66
CA GLU A 80 -19.44 2.31 -6.76
C GLU A 80 -18.62 2.36 -8.06
N LEU A 81 -18.17 1.19 -8.52
CA LEU A 81 -17.58 1.03 -9.84
C LEU A 81 -18.67 0.71 -10.86
N ALA A 82 -18.56 1.27 -12.05
CA ALA A 82 -19.46 0.98 -13.16
C ALA A 82 -19.37 -0.48 -13.65
N ALA A 83 -20.42 -0.95 -14.31
CA ALA A 83 -20.39 -2.22 -15.03
C ALA A 83 -19.30 -2.20 -16.12
N GLY A 84 -18.58 -3.30 -16.28
CA GLY A 84 -17.46 -3.39 -17.21
C GLY A 84 -16.34 -4.30 -16.71
N LYS A 85 -15.25 -4.36 -17.47
CA LYS A 85 -14.02 -5.08 -17.10
C LYS A 85 -13.08 -4.15 -16.35
N TRP A 86 -12.44 -4.69 -15.32
CA TRP A 86 -11.54 -3.95 -14.45
C TRP A 86 -10.29 -4.76 -14.17
N GLN A 87 -9.13 -4.10 -14.16
CA GLN A 87 -7.87 -4.63 -13.69
C GLN A 87 -7.56 -4.05 -12.31
N LEU A 88 -7.28 -4.93 -11.36
CA LEU A 88 -6.78 -4.58 -10.04
C LEU A 88 -5.27 -4.76 -9.99
N ARG A 89 -4.59 -3.72 -9.52
CA ARG A 89 -3.15 -3.72 -9.25
C ARG A 89 -2.87 -3.28 -7.81
N LEU A 90 -1.77 -3.76 -7.25
CA LEU A 90 -1.29 -3.37 -5.93
C LEU A 90 0.14 -2.83 -6.03
N ARG A 91 0.40 -1.68 -5.40
CA ARG A 91 1.74 -1.17 -5.16
C ARG A 91 2.29 -1.79 -3.88
N SER A 92 3.58 -2.12 -3.89
CA SER A 92 4.32 -2.28 -2.65
C SER A 92 5.80 -2.07 -2.88
N SER A 93 6.47 -1.48 -1.89
CA SER A 93 7.89 -1.24 -1.93
C SER A 93 8.70 -2.55 -1.71
N PRO A 94 9.39 -3.06 -2.76
CA PRO A 94 9.99 -4.39 -2.74
C PRO A 94 11.31 -4.44 -1.98
N HIS A 95 11.52 -5.52 -1.22
CA HIS A 95 12.76 -5.79 -0.50
C HIS A 95 12.82 -7.27 -0.06
N ASP A 96 14.01 -7.84 0.11
CA ASP A 96 14.15 -9.27 0.43
C ASP A 96 13.53 -9.67 1.77
N ASN A 97 13.38 -8.72 2.70
CA ASN A 97 12.71 -8.92 3.99
C ASN A 97 11.18 -8.77 3.93
N ARG A 98 10.57 -8.59 2.75
CA ARG A 98 9.11 -8.47 2.64
C ARG A 98 8.40 -9.82 2.75
N CYS A 99 7.12 -9.74 3.09
CA CYS A 99 6.25 -10.89 3.23
C CYS A 99 6.14 -11.63 1.89
N PRO A 100 6.49 -12.92 1.82
CA PRO A 100 6.43 -13.69 0.58
C PRO A 100 5.01 -14.12 0.21
N ARG A 101 4.04 -13.94 1.12
CA ARG A 101 2.66 -14.36 0.91
C ARG A 101 1.68 -13.38 1.55
N VAL A 102 1.19 -12.46 0.73
CA VAL A 102 0.07 -11.59 1.07
C VAL A 102 -1.13 -12.00 0.22
N ALA A 103 -2.24 -12.34 0.85
CA ALA A 103 -3.48 -12.62 0.14
C ALA A 103 -4.20 -11.31 -0.15
N VAL A 104 -4.50 -11.03 -1.41
CA VAL A 104 -5.32 -9.91 -1.87
C VAL A 104 -6.68 -10.46 -2.29
N GLN A 105 -7.75 -9.94 -1.71
CA GLN A 105 -9.12 -10.41 -1.94
C GLN A 105 -10.00 -9.25 -2.41
N VAL A 106 -10.79 -9.48 -3.46
CA VAL A 106 -11.75 -8.52 -4.01
C VAL A 106 -13.17 -8.99 -3.71
N THR A 107 -13.95 -8.14 -3.06
CA THR A 107 -15.32 -8.44 -2.64
C THR A 107 -16.28 -7.41 -3.20
N ALA A 108 -17.35 -7.86 -3.87
CA ALA A 108 -18.44 -6.97 -4.29
C ALA A 108 -19.42 -6.75 -3.12
N LEU A 109 -19.42 -5.54 -2.57
CA LEU A 109 -20.27 -5.17 -1.43
C LEU A 109 -21.75 -5.19 -1.85
N GLY A 110 -22.61 -5.69 -0.95
CA GLY A 110 -24.03 -5.98 -1.22
C GLY A 110 -24.33 -7.45 -1.49
N SER A 111 -23.48 -8.16 -2.25
CA SER A 111 -23.58 -9.63 -2.41
C SER A 111 -22.68 -10.42 -1.47
N HIS A 112 -21.72 -9.75 -0.82
CA HIS A 112 -20.65 -10.36 -0.01
C HIS A 112 -19.87 -11.45 -0.76
N LYS A 113 -19.90 -11.42 -2.10
CA LYS A 113 -19.24 -12.41 -2.94
C LYS A 113 -17.79 -12.01 -3.18
N ILE A 114 -16.87 -12.93 -2.92
CA ILE A 114 -15.50 -12.84 -3.39
C ILE A 114 -15.52 -13.03 -4.90
N ILE A 115 -15.10 -12.02 -5.63
CA ILE A 115 -15.12 -12.01 -7.09
C ILE A 115 -13.73 -12.23 -7.70
N ALA A 116 -12.67 -11.98 -6.93
CA ALA A 116 -11.30 -12.30 -7.31
C ALA A 116 -10.41 -12.41 -6.07
N TRP A 117 -9.30 -13.13 -6.17
CA TRP A 117 -8.24 -13.14 -5.17
C TRP A 117 -6.91 -13.58 -5.78
N LYS A 118 -5.79 -13.20 -5.17
CA LYS A 118 -4.44 -13.65 -5.53
C LYS A 118 -3.52 -13.61 -4.31
N ILE A 119 -2.53 -14.51 -4.27
CA ILE A 119 -1.42 -14.41 -3.32
C ILE A 119 -0.25 -13.75 -4.06
N ILE A 120 0.31 -12.71 -3.46
CA ILE A 120 1.47 -11.98 -3.98
C ILE A 120 2.69 -12.17 -3.09
N ASP A 121 3.85 -12.06 -3.71
CA ASP A 121 5.15 -12.00 -3.04
C ASP A 121 5.69 -10.57 -3.12
N GLN A 122 5.68 -9.87 -1.98
CA GLN A 122 6.10 -8.46 -1.90
C GLN A 122 7.63 -8.28 -1.90
N ARG A 123 8.41 -9.37 -2.03
CA ARG A 123 9.85 -9.27 -2.30
C ARG A 123 10.11 -8.89 -3.76
N SER A 124 9.21 -9.30 -4.65
CA SER A 124 9.27 -8.94 -6.06
C SER A 124 8.78 -7.51 -6.29
N ALA A 125 9.30 -6.85 -7.31
CA ALA A 125 8.87 -5.50 -7.69
C ALA A 125 7.51 -5.46 -8.40
N GLY A 126 6.95 -6.61 -8.82
CA GLY A 126 5.79 -6.64 -9.71
C GLY A 126 6.20 -6.55 -11.18
N ASN A 127 5.41 -5.83 -11.98
CA ASN A 127 5.65 -5.56 -13.40
C ASN A 127 6.61 -4.39 -13.63
N GLU A 128 6.82 -3.97 -14.88
CA GLU A 128 7.78 -2.90 -15.25
C GLU A 128 7.51 -1.58 -14.50
N ASP A 129 6.23 -1.25 -14.31
CA ASP A 129 5.81 -0.06 -13.57
C ASP A 129 5.83 -0.25 -12.06
N ARG A 130 6.35 -1.38 -11.55
CA ARG A 130 6.39 -1.78 -10.13
C ARG A 130 5.02 -2.02 -9.48
N TRP A 131 4.06 -2.46 -10.28
CA TRP A 131 2.74 -2.88 -9.79
C TRP A 131 2.62 -4.40 -9.79
N HIS A 132 2.02 -4.96 -8.75
CA HIS A 132 1.58 -6.34 -8.77
C HIS A 132 0.21 -6.42 -9.45
N ASP A 133 0.14 -7.07 -10.61
CA ASP A 133 -1.14 -7.41 -11.22
C ASP A 133 -1.86 -8.44 -10.34
N VAL A 134 -3.00 -8.05 -9.75
CA VAL A 134 -3.74 -8.89 -8.80
C VAL A 134 -4.75 -9.75 -9.54
N SER A 135 -5.64 -9.11 -10.29
CA SER A 135 -6.73 -9.80 -10.98
C SER A 135 -7.37 -8.91 -12.02
N GLU A 136 -7.98 -9.53 -13.02
CA GLU A 136 -9.00 -8.91 -13.84
C GLU A 136 -10.36 -9.50 -13.48
N PHE A 137 -11.41 -8.68 -13.46
CA PHE A 137 -12.77 -9.14 -13.19
C PHE A 137 -13.80 -8.30 -13.95
N THR A 138 -15.00 -8.85 -14.09
CA THR A 138 -16.12 -8.18 -14.78
C THR A 138 -17.26 -7.91 -13.79
N LEU A 139 -17.73 -6.67 -13.77
CA LEU A 139 -18.94 -6.26 -13.07
C LEU A 139 -20.09 -6.21 -14.07
N THR A 140 -21.15 -6.98 -13.82
CA THR A 140 -22.34 -7.00 -14.67
C THR A 140 -23.30 -5.84 -14.41
N GLN A 141 -23.12 -5.14 -13.30
CA GLN A 141 -23.87 -3.96 -12.88
C GLN A 141 -22.98 -3.14 -11.93
N PRO A 142 -23.28 -1.86 -11.69
CA PRO A 142 -22.52 -1.04 -10.76
C PRO A 142 -22.47 -1.64 -9.35
N ARG A 143 -21.29 -1.60 -8.70
CA ARG A 143 -21.06 -2.18 -7.36
C ARG A 143 -19.96 -1.45 -6.60
N ASP A 144 -20.20 -1.24 -5.30
CA ASP A 144 -19.16 -0.95 -4.31
C ASP A 144 -18.17 -2.12 -4.20
N ILE A 145 -16.87 -1.85 -4.19
CA ILE A 145 -15.82 -2.88 -4.15
C ILE A 145 -14.94 -2.71 -2.90
N LEU A 146 -14.70 -3.82 -2.20
CA LEU A 146 -13.74 -3.89 -1.11
C LEU A 146 -12.54 -4.74 -1.52
N VAL A 147 -11.36 -4.15 -1.47
CA VAL A 147 -10.08 -4.86 -1.61
C VAL A 147 -9.48 -5.04 -0.22
N ALA A 148 -9.23 -6.27 0.18
CA ALA A 148 -8.63 -6.59 1.47
C ALA A 148 -7.31 -7.32 1.27
N LEU A 149 -6.28 -6.89 1.98
CA LEU A 149 -5.01 -7.60 2.04
C LEU A 149 -4.87 -8.27 3.40
N TYR A 150 -4.32 -9.48 3.40
CA TYR A 150 -4.05 -10.26 4.60
C TYR A 150 -2.64 -10.82 4.56
N ARG A 151 -1.89 -10.62 5.66
CA ARG A 151 -0.63 -11.33 5.86
C ARG A 151 -0.92 -12.79 6.17
N ILE A 152 -0.48 -13.70 5.30
CA ILE A 152 -0.69 -15.15 5.47
C ILE A 152 0.63 -15.94 5.61
N SER A 153 1.75 -15.25 5.71
CA SER A 153 3.05 -15.82 6.10
C SER A 153 3.49 -15.24 7.43
N PRO A 154 4.11 -16.03 8.33
CA PRO A 154 4.77 -15.51 9.52
C PRO A 154 6.12 -14.84 9.22
N GLN A 155 6.62 -14.92 7.98
CA GLN A 155 7.93 -14.39 7.58
C GLN A 155 7.79 -13.02 6.91
N GLY A 156 8.74 -12.15 7.19
CA GLY A 156 8.90 -10.86 6.52
C GLY A 156 7.79 -9.85 6.83
N PHE A 157 8.01 -8.63 6.36
CA PHE A 157 7.13 -7.49 6.59
C PHE A 157 6.08 -7.37 5.48
N MET A 158 4.81 -7.31 5.84
CA MET A 158 3.75 -6.93 4.90
C MET A 158 3.77 -5.42 4.70
N ILE A 159 3.57 -4.99 3.46
CA ILE A 159 3.48 -3.59 3.04
C ILE A 159 2.06 -3.26 2.63
N ALA A 160 1.57 -2.11 3.08
CA ALA A 160 0.42 -1.39 2.57
C ALA A 160 0.90 -0.06 1.98
N ASP A 161 0.40 0.27 0.81
CA ASP A 161 0.78 1.40 -0.06
C ASP A 161 -0.49 1.66 -0.89
N ALA A 162 -0.40 1.88 -2.19
CA ALA A 162 -1.59 2.08 -3.01
C ALA A 162 -2.20 0.82 -3.65
N VAL A 163 -3.51 0.86 -3.86
CA VAL A 163 -4.26 -0.05 -4.74
C VAL A 163 -4.82 0.73 -5.91
N GLN A 164 -4.71 0.19 -7.12
CA GLN A 164 -5.19 0.82 -8.35
C GLN A 164 -6.24 -0.03 -9.06
N MET A 165 -7.31 0.62 -9.50
CA MET A 165 -8.38 0.03 -10.29
C MET A 165 -8.42 0.71 -11.67
N LEU A 166 -8.13 -0.06 -12.72
CA LEU A 166 -8.12 0.43 -14.10
C LEU A 166 -9.31 -0.15 -14.87
N PRO A 167 -10.13 0.68 -15.54
CA PRO A 167 -11.13 0.16 -16.45
C PRO A 167 -10.42 -0.43 -17.67
N LEU A 168 -10.69 -1.70 -17.96
CA LEU A 168 -10.23 -2.32 -19.19
C LEU A 168 -11.25 -2.01 -20.28
N ARG A 169 -10.84 -1.22 -21.25
CA ARG A 169 -11.63 -1.00 -22.46
C ARG A 169 -11.43 -2.22 -23.37
N ASP A 170 -12.54 -2.69 -23.94
CA ASP A 170 -12.50 -3.61 -25.09
C ASP A 170 -12.03 -2.86 -26.35
#